data_AF-A0A973SSY6-F1
#
_entry.id   AF-A0A973SSY6-F1
#
_cell.length_a   1.000
_cell.length_b   1.000
_cell.length_c   1.000
_cell.angle_alpha   90.00
_cell.angle_beta   90.00
_cell.angle_gamma   90.00
#
_symmetry.space_group_name_H-M   'P 1'
#
loop_
_entity.id
_entity.type
_entity.pdbx_description
1 polymer ?
#
loop_
_entity_poly.entity_id
_entity_poly.type
_entity_poly.pdbx_seq_one_letter_code
_entity_poly.pdbx_strand_id
1 'polypeptide(L)'
;MRSEHWRVRQGGDWVVPPRIDIRLGVWGTATLDFRAARCPYREVLIDVRVTSWFGDVHMKVPHGWRVRSDELATPGLGRLHDTPVAPLAADGVLLRLTGVSRGDIWIRYRHPLT
;
A
#
# COMPACT_ATOMS: atom_id res chain seq x y z
N MET A 1 7.40 12.05 1.12
CA MET A 1 7.16 12.08 2.58
C MET A 1 8.04 10.99 3.20
N ARG A 2 8.95 11.35 4.12
CA ARG A 2 9.74 10.40 4.93
C ARG A 2 9.18 10.46 6.34
N SER A 3 8.74 9.34 6.91
CA SER A 3 8.25 9.28 8.30
C SER A 3 8.92 8.13 9.03
N GLU A 4 9.80 8.45 9.99
CA GLU A 4 10.39 7.52 10.96
C GLU A 4 9.47 7.40 12.19
N HIS A 5 8.21 7.03 11.95
CA HIS A 5 7.24 6.82 13.02
C HIS A 5 6.75 5.38 13.00
N TRP A 6 6.65 4.80 14.21
CA TRP A 6 6.08 3.49 14.47
C TRP A 6 4.63 3.35 13.98
N ARG A 7 3.95 4.46 13.65
CA ARG A 7 2.68 4.46 12.89
C ARG A 7 2.68 5.50 11.78
N VAL A 8 2.38 5.06 10.56
CA VAL A 8 2.12 5.93 9.40
C VAL A 8 0.65 5.80 9.04
N ARG A 9 -0.09 6.89 9.00
CA ARG A 9 -1.49 6.88 8.54
C ARG A 9 -1.69 7.97 7.51
N GLN A 10 -2.13 7.58 6.31
CA GLN A 10 -2.61 8.48 5.27
C GLN A 10 -4.01 8.05 4.87
N GLY A 11 -4.93 9.00 4.81
CA GLY A 11 -6.33 8.75 4.53
C GLY A 11 -7.14 10.05 4.51
N GLY A 12 -8.42 9.94 4.18
CA GLY A 12 -9.24 11.12 3.90
C GLY A 12 -8.91 11.71 2.53
N ASP A 13 -9.08 13.02 2.39
CA ASP A 13 -8.84 13.75 1.16
C ASP A 13 -7.38 14.20 1.09
N TRP A 14 -6.52 13.35 0.51
CA TRP A 14 -5.10 13.62 0.34
C TRP A 14 -4.69 13.40 -1.11
N VAL A 15 -3.68 14.14 -1.54
CA VAL A 15 -3.11 13.98 -2.88
C VAL A 15 -2.03 12.91 -2.84
N VAL A 16 -2.23 11.84 -3.60
CA VAL A 16 -1.28 10.73 -3.67
C VAL A 16 -0.01 11.22 -4.40
N PRO A 17 1.19 11.12 -3.78
CA PRO A 17 2.44 11.44 -4.47
C PRO A 17 2.79 10.32 -5.47
N PRO A 18 3.65 10.59 -6.46
CA PRO A 18 4.03 9.59 -7.45
C PRO A 18 4.87 8.45 -6.84
N ARG A 19 5.50 8.70 -5.68
CA ARG A 19 6.26 7.72 -4.90
C ARG A 19 5.96 7.82 -3.41
N ILE A 20 5.76 6.67 -2.77
CA ILE A 20 5.57 6.49 -1.34
C ILE A 20 6.68 5.58 -0.81
N ASP A 21 7.34 6.00 0.26
CA ASP A 21 8.35 5.19 0.96
C ASP A 21 7.81 4.78 2.34
N ILE A 22 7.62 3.48 2.56
CA ILE A 22 7.19 2.91 3.84
C ILE A 22 8.38 2.23 4.50
N ARG A 23 8.80 2.73 5.67
CA ARG A 23 9.84 2.11 6.50
C ARG A 23 9.25 1.80 7.87
N LEU A 24 9.17 0.52 8.23
CA LEU A 24 8.64 0.07 9.52
C LEU A 24 9.67 -0.78 10.26
N GLY A 25 9.86 -0.47 11.55
CA GLY A 25 10.63 -1.27 12.49
C GLY A 25 9.75 -2.24 13.27
N VAL A 26 10.22 -2.64 14.46
CA VAL A 26 9.47 -3.53 15.36
C VAL A 26 8.17 -2.87 15.81
N TRP A 27 7.05 -3.61 15.75
CA TRP A 27 5.69 -3.13 16.08
C TRP A 27 5.16 -1.96 15.22
N GLY A 28 5.78 -1.70 14.07
CA GLY A 28 5.37 -0.63 13.18
C GLY A 28 4.07 -0.95 12.44
N THR A 29 3.18 0.03 12.26
CA THR A 29 2.00 -0.14 11.38
C THR A 29 1.86 1.01 10.39
N ALA A 30 1.77 0.71 9.10
CA ALA A 30 1.39 1.67 8.08
C ALA A 30 -0.05 1.44 7.64
N THR A 31 -0.83 2.51 7.47
CA THR A 31 -2.16 2.47 6.88
C THR A 31 -2.25 3.52 5.78
N LEU A 32 -2.51 3.07 4.56
CA LEU A 32 -2.79 3.91 3.40
C LEU A 32 -4.24 3.67 2.98
N ASP A 33 -5.08 4.69 3.11
CA ASP A 33 -6.47 4.67 2.68
C ASP A 33 -6.62 5.52 1.41
N PHE A 34 -6.73 4.85 0.28
CA PHE A 34 -6.87 5.48 -1.03
C PHE A 34 -8.33 5.75 -1.40
N ARG A 35 -9.31 5.39 -0.56
CA ARG A 35 -10.74 5.45 -0.89
C ARG A 35 -11.28 6.87 -1.11
N ALA A 36 -10.66 7.87 -0.51
CA ALA A 36 -10.98 9.29 -0.70
C ALA A 36 -9.78 10.08 -1.25
N ALA A 37 -8.73 9.38 -1.69
CA ALA A 37 -7.50 10.01 -2.13
C ALA A 37 -7.63 10.50 -3.57
N ARG A 38 -7.06 11.67 -3.87
CA ARG A 38 -6.93 12.18 -5.23
C ARG A 38 -5.60 11.73 -5.80
N CYS A 39 -5.62 10.91 -6.84
CA CYS A 39 -4.41 10.45 -7.51
C CYS A 39 -4.34 11.04 -8.92
N PRO A 40 -3.45 12.01 -9.18
CA PRO A 40 -3.28 12.57 -10.52
C PRO A 40 -2.44 11.65 -11.44
N TYR A 41 -1.94 10.52 -10.91
CA TYR A 41 -1.06 9.59 -11.61
C TYR A 41 -1.77 8.30 -11.99
N ARG A 42 -1.36 7.70 -13.11
CA ARG A 42 -1.81 6.36 -13.56
C ARG A 42 -1.07 5.23 -12.86
N GLU A 43 0.15 5.50 -12.41
CA GLU A 43 1.01 4.57 -11.69
C GLU A 43 1.61 5.28 -10.48
N VAL A 44 1.63 4.59 -9.33
CA VAL A 44 2.26 5.06 -8.09
C VAL A 44 3.21 3.97 -7.60
N LEU A 45 4.44 4.38 -7.32
CA LEU A 45 5.47 3.49 -6.79
C LEU A 45 5.43 3.48 -5.25
N ILE A 46 5.32 2.31 -4.65
CA ILE A 46 5.30 2.12 -3.20
C ILE A 46 6.48 1.24 -2.81
N ASP A 47 7.53 1.85 -2.29
CA ASP A 47 8.72 1.16 -1.79
C ASP A 47 8.51 0.78 -0.33
N VAL A 48 8.51 -0.52 -0.06
CA VAL A 48 8.24 -1.09 1.25
C VAL A 48 9.52 -1.68 1.83
N ARG A 49 9.86 -1.25 3.05
CA ARG A 49 10.91 -1.84 3.87
C ARG A 49 10.38 -2.10 5.28
N VAL A 50 9.97 -3.34 5.53
CA VAL A 50 9.54 -3.80 6.86
C VAL A 50 10.56 -4.80 7.39
N THR A 51 11.24 -4.45 8.48
CA THR A 51 12.33 -5.27 9.03
C THR A 51 11.86 -6.26 10.10
N SER A 52 10.63 -6.13 10.60
CA SER A 52 10.06 -6.94 11.69
C SER A 52 8.90 -7.79 11.22
N TRP A 53 8.72 -8.97 11.82
CA TRP A 53 7.53 -9.82 11.60
C TRP A 53 6.25 -9.20 12.16
N PHE A 54 6.37 -8.41 13.23
CA PHE A 54 5.24 -7.67 13.84
C PHE A 54 5.00 -6.28 13.21
N GLY A 55 5.49 -6.08 11.99
CA GLY A 55 5.32 -4.82 11.26
C GLY A 55 4.31 -5.00 10.13
N ASP A 56 3.17 -4.31 10.19
CA ASP A 56 2.09 -4.53 9.22
C ASP A 56 1.83 -3.32 8.34
N VAL A 57 1.55 -3.59 7.07
CA VAL A 57 1.07 -2.57 6.12
C VAL A 57 -0.37 -2.88 5.75
N HIS A 58 -1.24 -1.90 5.91
CA HIS A 58 -2.64 -2.00 5.51
C HIS A 58 -2.94 -0.99 4.41
N MET A 59 -3.39 -1.49 3.27
CA MET A 59 -3.82 -0.69 2.13
C MET A 59 -5.31 -0.90 1.88
N LYS A 60 -6.08 0.19 1.87
CA LYS A 60 -7.46 0.19 1.39
C LYS A 60 -7.47 0.79 0.00
N VAL A 61 -7.79 -0.01 -0.99
CA VAL A 61 -7.64 0.32 -2.40
C VAL A 61 -9.04 0.46 -3.03
N PRO A 62 -9.33 1.55 -3.75
CA PRO A 62 -10.57 1.68 -4.52
C PRO A 62 -10.80 0.51 -5.46
N HIS A 63 -12.05 0.15 -5.71
CA HIS A 63 -12.40 -0.69 -6.85
C HIS A 63 -11.96 -0.02 -8.16
N GLY A 64 -11.59 -0.84 -9.14
CA GLY A 64 -11.03 -0.36 -10.41
C GLY A 64 -9.54 -0.01 -10.34
N TRP A 65 -8.95 0.15 -9.15
CA TRP A 65 -7.50 0.24 -9.00
C TRP A 65 -6.89 -1.16 -8.89
N ARG A 66 -5.57 -1.26 -9.09
CA ARG A 66 -4.87 -2.54 -9.03
C ARG A 66 -3.56 -2.43 -8.28
N VAL A 67 -3.23 -3.48 -7.55
CA VAL A 67 -1.90 -3.68 -6.99
C VAL A 67 -1.09 -4.65 -7.87
N ARG A 68 0.17 -4.32 -8.13
CA ARG A 68 1.19 -5.20 -8.71
C ARG A 68 2.34 -5.35 -7.73
N SER A 69 2.69 -6.58 -7.38
CA SER A 69 3.66 -6.91 -6.33
C SER A 69 4.79 -7.81 -6.80
N ASP A 70 4.98 -7.97 -8.11
CA ASP A 70 6.01 -8.85 -8.69
C ASP A 70 7.44 -8.50 -8.24
N GLU A 71 7.66 -7.23 -7.84
CA GLU A 71 8.95 -6.68 -7.39
C GLU A 71 9.05 -6.57 -5.85
N LEU A 72 8.07 -7.13 -5.12
CA LEU A 72 8.04 -7.17 -3.66
C LEU A 72 8.48 -8.55 -3.17
N ALA A 73 9.55 -8.60 -2.37
CA ALA A 73 9.96 -9.82 -1.70
C ALA A 73 9.35 -9.90 -0.29
N THR A 74 8.76 -11.05 0.05
CA THR A 74 8.23 -11.33 1.39
C THR A 74 8.96 -12.51 2.05
N PRO A 75 10.22 -12.33 2.50
CA PRO A 75 10.99 -13.42 3.09
C PRO A 75 10.52 -13.74 4.52
N GLY A 76 10.50 -15.03 4.85
CA GLY A 76 10.17 -15.52 6.20
C GLY A 76 8.68 -15.78 6.37
N LEU A 77 8.09 -15.27 7.46
CA LEU A 77 6.70 -15.55 7.84
C LEU A 77 5.69 -14.53 7.31
N GLY A 78 6.13 -13.33 6.92
CA GLY A 78 5.24 -12.29 6.40
C GLY A 78 4.58 -12.69 5.08
N ARG A 79 3.30 -12.35 4.94
CA ARG A 79 2.48 -12.69 3.79
C ARG A 79 1.90 -11.45 3.11
N LEU A 80 1.79 -11.54 1.79
CA LEU A 80 0.99 -10.61 1.01
C LEU A 80 -0.44 -11.16 0.89
N HIS A 81 -1.39 -10.45 1.46
CA HIS A 81 -2.82 -10.72 1.34
C HIS A 81 -3.42 -9.81 0.28
N ASP A 82 -3.40 -10.27 -0.97
CA ASP A 82 -4.00 -9.57 -2.11
C ASP A 82 -5.11 -10.43 -2.72
N THR A 83 -6.35 -9.96 -2.62
CA THR A 83 -7.50 -10.60 -3.27
C THR A 83 -8.20 -9.58 -4.15
N PRO A 84 -7.72 -9.42 -5.39
CA PRO A 84 -8.28 -8.46 -6.32
C PRO A 84 -9.69 -8.87 -6.75
N VAL A 85 -10.60 -7.90 -6.71
CA VAL A 85 -12.02 -8.11 -7.00
C VAL A 85 -12.39 -7.85 -8.47
N ALA A 86 -11.52 -7.15 -9.21
CA ALA A 86 -11.72 -6.81 -10.61
C ALA A 86 -10.37 -6.52 -11.30
N PRO A 87 -10.33 -6.51 -12.64
CA PRO A 87 -9.21 -5.95 -13.41
C PRO A 87 -9.00 -4.46 -13.13
N LEU A 88 -7.82 -3.95 -13.51
CA LEU A 88 -7.55 -2.50 -13.54
C LEU A 88 -8.52 -1.81 -14.51
N ALA A 89 -9.25 -0.81 -14.04
CA ALA A 89 -10.15 0.00 -14.86
C ALA A 89 -9.38 0.94 -15.79
N ALA A 90 -10.01 1.37 -16.88
CA ALA A 90 -9.41 2.26 -17.87
C ALA A 90 -8.92 3.59 -17.28
N ASP A 91 -9.60 4.10 -16.24
CA ASP A 91 -9.27 5.30 -15.47
C ASP A 91 -8.70 4.99 -14.07
N GLY A 92 -8.53 3.71 -13.73
CA GLY A 92 -7.97 3.25 -12.46
C GLY A 92 -6.46 3.45 -12.32
N VAL A 93 -5.95 3.37 -11.08
CA VAL A 93 -4.52 3.55 -10.77
C VAL A 93 -3.84 2.21 -10.50
N LEU A 94 -2.64 2.06 -11.04
CA LEU A 94 -1.74 0.95 -10.71
C LEU A 94 -0.82 1.32 -9.55
N LEU A 95 -0.91 0.57 -8.45
CA LEU A 95 0.00 0.67 -7.32
C LEU A 95 1.07 -0.42 -7.46
N ARG A 96 2.31 -0.03 -7.72
CA ARG A 96 3.45 -0.97 -7.78
C ARG A 96 4.12 -1.05 -6.43
N LEU A 97 4.08 -2.22 -5.80
CA LEU A 97 4.86 -2.49 -4.60
C LEU A 97 6.23 -3.04 -5.00
N THR A 98 7.26 -2.46 -4.39
CA THR A 98 8.64 -2.91 -4.52
C THR A 98 9.28 -3.05 -3.14
N GLY A 99 10.38 -3.79 -3.05
CA GLY A 99 11.22 -3.83 -1.86
C GLY A 99 11.04 -5.13 -1.07
N VAL A 100 11.13 -5.04 0.26
CA VAL A 100 11.16 -6.21 1.15
C VAL A 100 10.25 -6.01 2.36
N SER A 101 9.35 -6.96 2.60
CA SER A 101 8.53 -6.99 3.81
C SER A 101 8.68 -8.30 4.58
N ARG A 102 9.07 -8.21 5.84
CA ARG A 102 9.10 -9.36 6.75
C ARG A 102 7.79 -9.58 7.52
N GLY A 103 6.93 -8.58 7.60
CA GLY A 103 5.58 -8.69 8.18
C GLY A 103 4.49 -8.68 7.12
N ASP A 104 3.23 -8.64 7.55
CA ASP A 104 2.10 -8.83 6.63
C ASP A 104 1.75 -7.55 5.89
N ILE A 105 1.33 -7.72 4.63
CA ILE A 105 0.77 -6.66 3.81
C ILE A 105 -0.66 -7.04 3.45
N TRP A 106 -1.60 -6.20 3.87
CA TRP A 106 -3.03 -6.41 3.67
C TRP A 106 -3.57 -5.44 2.64
N ILE A 107 -4.00 -5.95 1.49
CA ILE A 107 -4.67 -5.17 0.46
C ILE A 107 -6.15 -5.49 0.51
N ARG A 108 -6.96 -4.46 0.79
CA ARG A 108 -8.41 -4.58 0.87
C ARG A 108 -9.07 -3.67 -0.15
N TYR A 109 -9.63 -4.27 -1.20
CA TYR A 109 -10.39 -3.54 -2.21
C TYR A 109 -11.76 -3.14 -1.68
N ARG A 110 -12.10 -1.86 -1.78
CA ARG A 110 -13.33 -1.26 -1.26
C ARG A 110 -13.88 -0.24 -2.25
N HIS A 111 -15.17 0.03 -2.17
CA HIS A 111 -15.73 1.18 -2.88
C HIS A 111 -15.06 2.49 -2.39
N PRO A 112 -14.90 3.48 -3.29
CA PRO A 112 -14.55 4.85 -2.89
C PRO A 112 -15.51 5.35 -1.81
N LEU A 113 -15.02 6.26 -0.97
CA LEU A 113 -15.88 7.01 -0.07
C LEU A 113 -16.53 8.11 -0.91
N THR A 114 -17.82 7.96 -1.17
CA THR A 114 -18.65 8.95 -1.87
C THR A 114 -18.70 10.27 -1.11
#